data_AF-A0A1D6JCR7-F1
#
_entry.id   AF-A0A1D6JCR7-F1
#
_cell.length_a   1.000
_cell.length_b   1.000
_cell.length_c   1.000
_cell.angle_alpha   90.00
_cell.angle_beta   90.00
_cell.angle_gamma   90.00
#
_symmetry.space_group_name_H-M   'P 1'
#
loop_
_entity.id
_entity.type
_entity.pdbx_description
1 polymer ?
#
loop_
_entity_poly.entity_id
_entity_poly.type
_entity_poly.pdbx_seq_one_letter_code
_entity_poly.pdbx_strand_id
1 'polypeptide(L)'
;MCAAGEDFYEIMTQNLHRFPGGVTHSFTDSTEDQDRLLSFEKMFIGVNGSSLKTNRNLEVLRGIPVERLMMETYSPYCDIINTHAGSQYVKSVWPSKKKEKYEPDSTVKGRNEPCLVREKTLAILHEFQVLHVIAVGECGLDYDRLQFCPADMQKKYFEKQFELAEAVKLPMFLHMRAVGEDLCEIMTQNLHRFPGGVTHSFTDSAEDRDRLLSFEKMFIGSSFLRILTRLLMRSLRVVLPSRIADVRVIF
;
A
#
# COMPACT_ATOMS: atom_id res chain seq x y z
N MET A 1 9.42 -12.60 -13.63
CA MET A 1 9.77 -11.45 -14.47
C MET A 1 8.48 -10.80 -14.90
N CYS A 2 8.13 -9.70 -14.26
CA CYS A 2 7.31 -8.68 -14.88
C CYS A 2 7.98 -8.35 -16.23
N ALA A 3 7.20 -8.37 -17.30
CA ALA A 3 7.72 -8.25 -18.66
C ALA A 3 8.33 -6.86 -18.98
N ALA A 4 8.43 -5.97 -17.99
CA ALA A 4 8.81 -4.57 -18.15
C ALA A 4 9.95 -4.12 -17.19
N GLY A 5 10.67 -5.05 -16.55
CA GLY A 5 11.70 -4.71 -15.56
C GLY A 5 12.84 -3.83 -16.13
N GLU A 6 13.32 -4.15 -17.33
CA GLU A 6 14.36 -3.36 -18.02
C GLU A 6 13.86 -1.96 -18.38
N ASP A 7 12.75 -1.88 -19.11
CA ASP A 7 12.14 -0.61 -19.52
C ASP A 7 11.84 0.27 -18.31
N PHE A 8 11.33 -0.31 -17.21
CA PHE A 8 11.07 0.40 -15.97
C PHE A 8 12.37 0.98 -15.39
N TYR A 9 13.42 0.17 -15.29
CA TYR A 9 14.71 0.61 -14.75
C TYR A 9 15.34 1.74 -15.58
N GLU A 10 15.31 1.63 -16.92
CA GLU A 10 15.84 2.65 -17.82
C GLU A 10 15.08 3.97 -17.67
N ILE A 11 13.74 3.91 -17.70
CA ILE A 11 12.89 5.11 -17.53
C ILE A 11 13.11 5.75 -16.17
N MET A 12 13.19 4.95 -15.11
CA MET A 12 13.42 5.45 -13.75
C MET A 12 14.77 6.14 -13.65
N THR A 13 15.85 5.51 -14.16
CA THR A 13 17.21 6.07 -14.17
C THR A 13 17.27 7.45 -14.82
N GLN A 14 16.60 7.61 -15.97
CA GLN A 14 16.56 8.89 -16.70
C GLN A 14 15.79 9.99 -15.94
N ASN A 15 14.88 9.61 -15.04
CA ASN A 15 13.96 10.54 -14.37
C ASN A 15 14.21 10.69 -12.86
N LEU A 16 15.22 10.04 -12.27
CA LEU A 16 15.49 10.09 -10.82
C LEU A 16 15.57 11.51 -10.25
N HIS A 17 16.14 12.45 -11.01
CA HIS A 17 16.28 13.85 -10.59
C HIS A 17 14.92 14.59 -10.43
N ARG A 18 13.81 13.99 -10.90
CA ARG A 18 12.48 14.60 -10.92
C ARG A 18 11.62 14.24 -9.72
N PHE A 19 12.06 13.29 -8.88
CA PHE A 19 11.32 12.87 -7.70
C PHE A 19 12.26 12.57 -6.53
N PRO A 20 11.80 12.77 -5.28
CA PRO A 20 12.65 12.60 -4.10
C PRO A 20 12.84 11.14 -3.69
N GLY A 21 12.12 10.18 -4.30
CA GLY A 21 12.14 8.76 -3.96
C GLY A 21 10.89 8.06 -4.52
N GLY A 22 10.76 6.76 -4.28
CA GLY A 22 9.61 5.98 -4.78
C GLY A 22 9.40 4.67 -4.04
N VAL A 23 8.28 4.02 -4.31
CA VAL A 23 7.95 2.69 -3.76
C VAL A 23 7.51 1.79 -4.91
N THR A 24 8.20 0.68 -5.12
CA THR A 24 7.77 -0.36 -6.05
C THR A 24 6.77 -1.27 -5.34
N HIS A 25 5.48 -1.10 -5.66
CA HIS A 25 4.41 -1.86 -5.01
C HIS A 25 4.38 -3.34 -5.46
N SER A 26 3.89 -4.22 -4.58
CA SER A 26 3.60 -5.63 -4.84
C SER A 26 4.71 -6.37 -5.58
N PHE A 27 5.95 -6.23 -5.12
CA PHE A 27 7.12 -6.77 -5.79
C PHE A 27 7.16 -8.30 -5.74
N THR A 28 7.29 -8.93 -6.91
CA THR A 28 7.35 -10.40 -7.07
C THR A 28 8.43 -10.85 -8.04
N ASP A 29 9.32 -9.93 -8.44
CA ASP A 29 10.30 -10.14 -9.49
C ASP A 29 11.59 -10.79 -8.96
N SER A 30 12.63 -10.84 -9.79
CA SER A 30 13.86 -11.56 -9.46
C SER A 30 14.80 -10.73 -8.60
N THR A 31 15.85 -11.38 -8.10
CA THR A 31 16.93 -10.72 -7.34
C THR A 31 17.64 -9.67 -8.20
N GLU A 32 17.80 -9.92 -9.50
CA GLU A 32 18.39 -8.93 -10.41
C GLU A 32 17.53 -7.66 -10.51
N ASP A 33 16.21 -7.80 -10.60
CA ASP A 33 15.28 -6.67 -10.61
C ASP A 33 15.26 -5.93 -9.26
N GLN A 34 15.39 -6.69 -8.16
CA GLN A 34 15.54 -6.12 -6.82
C GLN A 34 16.82 -5.29 -6.71
N ASP A 35 17.97 -5.80 -7.14
CA ASP A 35 19.26 -5.10 -7.05
C ASP A 35 19.23 -3.80 -7.86
N ARG A 36 18.58 -3.84 -9.03
CA ARG A 36 18.32 -2.65 -9.86
C ARG A 36 17.50 -1.60 -9.11
N LEU A 37 16.39 -1.99 -8.48
CA LEU A 37 15.58 -1.07 -7.68
C LEU A 37 16.35 -0.53 -6.46
N LEU A 38 17.13 -1.38 -5.80
CA LEU A 38 17.91 -1.01 -4.64
C LEU A 38 19.12 -0.12 -4.98
N SER A 39 19.56 -0.10 -6.25
CA SER A 39 20.60 0.85 -6.69
C SER A 39 20.16 2.32 -6.58
N PHE A 40 18.85 2.59 -6.60
CA PHE A 40 18.30 3.93 -6.40
C PHE A 40 18.21 4.24 -4.92
N GLU A 41 19.02 5.15 -4.38
CA GLU A 41 19.14 5.41 -2.93
C GLU A 41 17.81 5.52 -2.17
N LYS A 42 16.78 6.14 -2.77
CA LYS A 42 15.49 6.45 -2.13
C LYS A 42 14.31 5.63 -2.66
N MET A 43 14.55 4.40 -3.11
CA MET A 43 13.50 3.47 -3.57
C MET A 43 13.13 2.45 -2.50
N PHE A 44 11.85 2.18 -2.28
CA PHE A 44 11.39 1.17 -1.34
C PHE A 44 10.69 0.04 -2.09
N ILE A 45 10.62 -1.15 -1.49
CA ILE A 45 10.03 -2.33 -2.12
C ILE A 45 8.84 -2.80 -1.27
N GLY A 46 7.64 -2.73 -1.84
CA GLY A 46 6.40 -3.21 -1.26
C GLY A 46 6.22 -4.72 -1.41
N VAL A 47 5.86 -5.41 -0.33
CA VAL A 47 5.72 -6.87 -0.30
C VAL A 47 4.38 -7.29 0.31
N ASN A 48 3.79 -8.31 -0.29
CA ASN A 48 2.52 -8.89 0.15
C ASN A 48 2.51 -10.42 0.06
N GLY A 49 1.34 -11.04 0.16
CA GLY A 49 1.25 -12.51 0.08
C GLY A 49 1.68 -13.10 -1.27
N SER A 50 1.66 -12.34 -2.36
CA SER A 50 2.26 -12.79 -3.63
C SER A 50 3.78 -12.87 -3.57
N SER A 51 4.42 -12.00 -2.79
CA SER A 51 5.87 -11.98 -2.53
C SER A 51 6.32 -13.13 -1.62
N LEU A 52 5.40 -14.01 -1.19
CA LEU A 52 5.64 -15.12 -0.28
C LEU A 52 5.25 -16.48 -0.87
N LYS A 53 4.91 -16.53 -2.17
CA LYS A 53 4.36 -17.72 -2.83
C LYS A 53 5.35 -18.88 -2.91
N THR A 54 6.59 -18.60 -3.28
CA THR A 54 7.61 -19.63 -3.57
C THR A 54 8.87 -19.40 -2.75
N ASN A 55 9.71 -20.43 -2.61
CA ASN A 55 11.02 -20.30 -1.95
C ASN A 55 11.90 -19.24 -2.63
N ARG A 56 11.81 -19.12 -3.96
CA ARG A 56 12.48 -18.05 -4.70
C ARG A 56 12.00 -16.67 -4.28
N ASN A 57 10.70 -16.49 -4.04
CA ASN A 57 10.19 -15.20 -3.54
C ASN A 57 10.71 -14.92 -2.12
N LEU A 58 10.83 -15.93 -1.27
CA LEU A 58 11.43 -15.77 0.06
C LEU A 58 12.92 -15.40 -0.02
N GLU A 59 13.68 -15.98 -0.95
CA GLU A 59 15.08 -15.61 -1.21
C GLU A 59 15.22 -14.16 -1.64
N VAL A 60 14.40 -13.71 -2.59
CA VAL A 60 14.34 -12.30 -3.01
C VAL A 60 14.00 -11.40 -1.83
N LEU A 61 12.99 -11.76 -1.04
CA LEU A 61 12.61 -11.02 0.15
C LEU A 61 13.78 -10.88 1.16
N ARG A 62 14.70 -11.87 1.24
CA ARG A 62 15.91 -11.84 2.11
C ARG A 62 16.96 -10.86 1.66
N GLY A 63 16.98 -10.52 0.37
CA GLY A 63 17.87 -9.50 -0.15
C GLY A 63 17.42 -8.07 0.14
N ILE A 64 16.17 -7.82 0.58
CA ILE A 64 15.65 -6.46 0.74
C ILE A 64 16.15 -5.88 2.07
N PRO A 65 16.90 -4.76 2.06
CA PRO A 65 17.27 -4.06 3.28
C PRO A 65 16.00 -3.66 4.04
N VAL A 66 16.01 -3.91 5.34
CA VAL A 66 14.81 -3.82 6.16
C VAL A 66 14.26 -2.39 6.17
N GLU A 67 15.14 -1.41 6.22
CA GLU A 67 14.84 0.01 6.14
C GLU A 67 14.26 0.45 4.78
N ARG A 68 14.28 -0.44 3.78
CA ARG A 68 13.72 -0.22 2.43
C ARG A 68 12.55 -1.17 2.10
N LEU A 69 12.09 -1.97 3.06
CA LEU A 69 10.98 -2.92 2.91
C LEU A 69 9.66 -2.30 3.37
N MET A 70 8.64 -2.29 2.50
CA MET A 70 7.27 -1.88 2.85
C MET A 70 6.33 -3.07 2.84
N MET A 71 5.39 -3.11 3.78
CA MET A 71 4.38 -4.17 3.84
C MET A 71 3.05 -3.69 3.29
N GLU A 72 2.39 -4.55 2.53
CA GLU A 72 1.05 -4.31 2.02
C GLU A 72 0.22 -5.60 2.02
N THR A 73 -1.11 -5.48 2.08
CA THR A 73 -1.98 -6.66 1.95
C THR A 73 -2.36 -6.92 0.51
N TYR A 74 -2.53 -5.85 -0.29
CA TYR A 74 -3.11 -5.89 -1.63
C TYR A 74 -4.50 -6.56 -1.66
N SER A 75 -5.25 -6.37 -0.57
CA SER A 75 -6.62 -6.88 -0.43
C SER A 75 -7.53 -6.30 -1.53
N PRO A 76 -8.44 -7.10 -2.11
CA PRO A 76 -8.87 -8.43 -1.68
C PRO A 76 -8.03 -9.60 -2.20
N TYR A 77 -6.90 -9.32 -2.87
CA TYR A 77 -6.04 -10.31 -3.51
C TYR A 77 -4.84 -10.68 -2.64
N CYS A 78 -3.94 -11.50 -3.18
CA CYS A 78 -2.64 -11.80 -2.57
C CYS A 78 -2.74 -12.42 -1.18
N ASP A 79 -3.72 -13.30 -0.98
CA ASP A 79 -3.85 -14.09 0.23
C ASP A 79 -2.65 -15.05 0.41
N ILE A 80 -2.35 -15.43 1.64
CA ILE A 80 -1.33 -16.46 1.94
C ILE A 80 -2.08 -17.76 2.23
N ILE A 81 -2.01 -18.70 1.28
CA ILE A 81 -2.67 -20.01 1.42
C ILE A 81 -1.66 -21.11 1.75
N ASN A 82 -2.14 -22.24 2.26
CA ASN A 82 -1.31 -23.36 2.75
C ASN A 82 -0.32 -23.95 1.74
N THR A 83 -0.48 -23.69 0.44
CA THR A 83 0.48 -24.14 -0.59
C THR A 83 1.61 -23.15 -0.84
N HIS A 84 1.51 -21.92 -0.32
CA HIS A 84 2.57 -20.94 -0.44
C HIS A 84 3.72 -21.27 0.53
N ALA A 85 4.95 -21.06 0.08
CA ALA A 85 6.15 -21.24 0.89
C ALA A 85 6.10 -20.41 2.20
N GLY A 86 5.54 -19.21 2.14
CA GLY A 86 5.41 -18.34 3.32
C GLY A 86 4.31 -18.74 4.32
N SER A 87 3.44 -19.70 3.98
CA SER A 87 2.31 -20.08 4.85
C SER A 87 2.74 -20.71 6.16
N GLN A 88 3.89 -21.39 6.18
CA GLN A 88 4.47 -21.99 7.39
C GLN A 88 4.79 -20.97 8.49
N TYR A 89 4.92 -19.69 8.13
CA TYR A 89 5.23 -18.61 9.07
C TYR A 89 3.98 -17.87 9.55
N VAL A 90 2.81 -18.12 8.94
CA VAL A 90 1.53 -17.55 9.38
C VAL A 90 1.02 -18.35 10.57
N LYS A 91 1.02 -17.74 11.76
CA LYS A 91 0.59 -18.38 13.02
C LYS A 91 -0.81 -17.97 13.48
N SER A 92 -1.36 -16.93 12.88
CA SER A 92 -2.68 -16.40 13.22
C SER A 92 -3.79 -17.26 12.66
N VAL A 93 -4.91 -17.31 13.40
CA VAL A 93 -6.11 -18.04 13.01
C VAL A 93 -7.27 -17.07 13.12
N TRP A 94 -7.87 -16.71 11.99
CA TRP A 94 -9.11 -15.93 11.95
C TRP A 94 -10.30 -16.84 11.68
N PRO A 95 -11.43 -16.64 12.37
CA PRO A 95 -12.69 -17.26 11.98
C PRO A 95 -13.01 -16.87 10.54
N SER A 96 -13.14 -17.85 9.66
CA SER A 96 -13.40 -17.62 8.23
C SER A 96 -14.62 -18.40 7.75
N LYS A 97 -15.58 -17.68 7.15
CA LYS A 97 -16.86 -18.23 6.69
C LYS A 97 -16.96 -18.20 5.17
N LYS A 98 -17.80 -19.06 4.60
CA LYS A 98 -18.19 -18.92 3.19
C LYS A 98 -18.94 -17.60 3.01
N LYS A 99 -18.88 -16.99 1.82
CA LYS A 99 -19.51 -15.70 1.53
C LYS A 99 -21.00 -15.68 1.89
N GLU A 100 -21.71 -16.80 1.69
CA GLU A 100 -23.14 -16.92 1.96
C GLU A 100 -23.49 -17.03 3.46
N LYS A 101 -22.47 -17.21 4.32
CA LYS A 101 -22.60 -17.37 5.78
C LYS A 101 -21.77 -16.33 6.53
N TYR A 102 -21.63 -15.14 5.97
CA TYR A 102 -20.85 -14.06 6.55
C TYR A 102 -21.38 -13.65 7.93
N GLU A 103 -20.47 -13.49 8.88
CA GLU A 103 -20.72 -12.92 10.21
C GLU A 103 -19.76 -11.73 10.41
N PRO A 104 -20.18 -10.63 11.07
CA PRO A 104 -19.38 -9.40 11.20
C PRO A 104 -17.97 -9.60 11.80
N ASP A 105 -17.80 -10.60 12.67
CA ASP A 105 -16.53 -10.91 13.35
C ASP A 105 -15.72 -12.02 12.64
N SER A 106 -16.04 -12.31 11.37
CA SER A 106 -15.38 -13.34 10.56
C SER A 106 -14.89 -12.80 9.22
N THR A 107 -13.79 -13.36 8.73
CA THR A 107 -13.30 -13.11 7.37
C THR A 107 -14.05 -13.97 6.36
N VAL A 108 -14.00 -13.58 5.08
CA VAL A 108 -14.59 -14.38 3.99
C VAL A 108 -13.55 -15.29 3.35
N LYS A 109 -13.85 -16.59 3.25
CA LYS A 109 -12.98 -17.58 2.63
C LYS A 109 -12.63 -17.18 1.19
N GLY A 110 -11.32 -17.16 0.88
CA GLY A 110 -10.81 -16.82 -0.44
C GLY A 110 -10.78 -15.32 -0.74
N ARG A 111 -11.03 -14.48 0.27
CA ARG A 111 -10.90 -13.02 0.18
C ARG A 111 -9.88 -12.56 1.20
N ASN A 112 -8.78 -12.00 0.72
CA ASN A 112 -7.83 -11.34 1.61
C ASN A 112 -8.47 -10.04 2.13
N GLU A 113 -8.13 -9.64 3.36
CA GLU A 113 -8.70 -8.46 4.01
C GLU A 113 -7.60 -7.62 4.66
N PRO A 114 -7.77 -6.28 4.79
CA PRO A 114 -6.75 -5.42 5.40
C PRO A 114 -6.38 -5.84 6.83
N CYS A 115 -7.34 -6.39 7.59
CA CYS A 115 -7.10 -6.91 8.94
C CYS A 115 -6.08 -8.07 8.98
N LEU A 116 -5.87 -8.75 7.85
CA LEU A 116 -4.88 -9.83 7.71
C LEU A 116 -3.45 -9.32 7.57
N VAL A 117 -3.21 -8.00 7.54
CA VAL A 117 -1.86 -7.42 7.55
C VAL A 117 -1.01 -7.99 8.68
N ARG A 118 -1.62 -8.24 9.85
CA ARG A 118 -0.95 -8.84 11.01
C ARG A 118 -0.41 -10.24 10.71
N GLU A 119 -1.14 -11.05 9.94
CA GLU A 119 -0.71 -12.40 9.57
C GLU A 119 0.55 -12.35 8.71
N LYS A 120 0.53 -11.49 7.70
CA LYS A 120 1.63 -11.29 6.75
C LYS A 120 2.84 -10.70 7.48
N THR A 121 2.59 -9.75 8.38
CA THR A 121 3.61 -9.10 9.21
C THR A 121 4.31 -10.11 10.10
N LEU A 122 3.57 -10.94 10.83
CA LEU A 122 4.18 -11.96 11.70
C LEU A 122 4.96 -13.03 10.92
N ALA A 123 4.46 -13.42 9.75
CA ALA A 123 5.14 -14.37 8.87
C ALA A 123 6.51 -13.85 8.39
N ILE A 124 6.55 -12.60 7.95
CA ILE A 124 7.79 -11.92 7.51
C ILE A 124 8.71 -11.66 8.72
N LEU A 125 8.21 -11.08 9.81
CA LEU A 125 9.02 -10.81 11.00
C LEU A 125 9.74 -12.05 11.54
N HIS A 126 9.08 -13.22 11.49
CA HIS A 126 9.68 -14.48 11.92
C HIS A 126 10.77 -14.98 10.96
N GLU A 127 10.56 -14.85 9.66
CA GLU A 127 11.49 -15.33 8.64
C GLU A 127 12.75 -14.45 8.53
N PHE A 128 12.61 -13.13 8.67
CA PHE A 128 13.73 -12.20 8.49
C PHE A 128 14.42 -11.78 9.79
N GLN A 129 13.94 -12.25 10.95
CA GLN A 129 14.32 -11.67 12.26
C GLN A 129 14.25 -10.12 12.23
N VAL A 130 13.32 -9.60 11.42
CA VAL A 130 13.25 -8.18 11.09
C VAL A 130 12.80 -7.41 12.31
N LEU A 131 13.72 -6.61 12.85
CA LEU A 131 13.46 -5.66 13.92
C LEU A 131 12.99 -4.29 13.41
N HIS A 132 12.92 -4.09 12.09
CA HIS A 132 12.56 -2.80 11.48
C HIS A 132 11.30 -2.90 10.61
N VAL A 133 10.16 -2.60 11.20
CA VAL A 133 8.95 -2.23 10.43
C VAL A 133 9.06 -0.73 10.17
N ILE A 134 8.82 -0.26 8.93
CA ILE A 134 8.98 1.18 8.58
C ILE A 134 7.67 1.93 8.40
N ALA A 135 6.53 1.25 8.27
CA ALA A 135 5.21 1.88 8.12
C ALA A 135 4.06 0.94 8.52
N VAL A 136 2.90 1.52 8.85
CA VAL A 136 1.63 0.81 9.11
C VAL A 136 0.70 0.95 7.89
N GLY A 137 0.36 -0.16 7.23
CA GLY A 137 -0.57 -0.17 6.09
C GLY A 137 -0.44 -1.42 5.20
N GLU A 138 -1.13 -1.52 4.07
CA GLU A 138 -2.17 -0.61 3.54
C GLU A 138 -3.42 -0.55 4.43
N CYS A 139 -3.89 0.66 4.73
CA CYS A 139 -5.07 0.89 5.57
C CYS A 139 -5.86 2.10 5.10
N GLY A 140 -7.18 2.11 5.23
CA GLY A 140 -8.00 3.21 4.74
C GLY A 140 -9.40 2.76 4.35
N LEU A 141 -10.01 3.48 3.41
CA LEU A 141 -11.40 3.29 3.01
C LEU A 141 -11.51 3.07 1.48
N ASP A 142 -12.41 2.19 1.05
CA ASP A 142 -12.73 1.89 -0.34
C ASP A 142 -14.26 1.70 -0.51
N TYR A 143 -14.96 2.77 -0.92
CA TYR A 143 -16.41 2.75 -1.11
C TYR A 143 -16.84 2.17 -2.46
N ASP A 144 -15.91 1.93 -3.39
CA ASP A 144 -16.20 1.11 -4.58
C ASP A 144 -16.21 -0.40 -4.24
N ARG A 145 -15.96 -0.77 -2.97
CA ARG A 145 -15.86 -2.14 -2.49
C ARG A 145 -16.79 -2.44 -1.31
N LEU A 146 -17.89 -1.71 -1.18
CA LEU A 146 -18.90 -1.91 -0.11
C LEU A 146 -19.50 -3.32 -0.09
N GLN A 147 -19.54 -4.01 -1.24
CA GLN A 147 -19.93 -5.42 -1.32
C GLN A 147 -19.00 -6.37 -0.54
N PHE A 148 -17.80 -5.91 -0.18
CA PHE A 148 -16.86 -6.67 0.62
C PHE A 148 -16.88 -6.28 2.09
N CYS A 149 -16.89 -5.00 2.40
CA CYS A 149 -16.92 -4.49 3.76
C CYS A 149 -17.80 -3.24 3.82
N PRO A 150 -18.89 -3.24 4.60
CA PRO A 150 -19.72 -2.06 4.82
C PRO A 150 -18.92 -0.85 5.33
N ALA A 151 -19.36 0.36 4.99
CA ALA A 151 -18.63 1.59 5.29
C ALA A 151 -18.37 1.81 6.78
N ASP A 152 -19.33 1.48 7.64
CA ASP A 152 -19.21 1.55 9.10
C ASP A 152 -18.11 0.64 9.64
N MET A 153 -17.99 -0.58 9.10
CA MET A 153 -16.94 -1.52 9.46
C MET A 153 -15.57 -1.05 8.95
N GLN A 154 -15.49 -0.54 7.72
CA GLN A 154 -14.24 0.04 7.21
C GLN A 154 -13.75 1.19 8.11
N LYS A 155 -14.65 2.13 8.46
CA LYS A 155 -14.32 3.26 9.35
C LYS A 155 -13.85 2.82 10.72
N LYS A 156 -14.60 1.92 11.36
CA LYS A 156 -14.27 1.37 12.69
C LYS A 156 -12.87 0.75 12.73
N TYR A 157 -12.51 -0.06 11.74
CA TYR A 157 -11.21 -0.72 11.73
C TYR A 157 -10.09 0.14 11.15
N PHE A 158 -10.39 1.14 10.35
CA PHE A 158 -9.42 2.15 9.95
C PHE A 158 -9.01 3.01 11.15
N GLU A 159 -9.96 3.47 11.95
CA GLU A 159 -9.68 4.25 13.16
C GLU A 159 -8.80 3.49 14.16
N LYS A 160 -9.06 2.19 14.35
CA LYS A 160 -8.23 1.32 15.21
C LYS A 160 -6.79 1.19 14.73
N GLN A 161 -6.50 1.36 13.44
CA GLN A 161 -5.12 1.26 12.95
C GLN A 161 -4.26 2.47 13.36
N PHE A 162 -4.87 3.59 13.75
CA PHE A 162 -4.15 4.70 14.38
C PHE A 162 -3.65 4.36 15.78
N GLU A 163 -4.33 3.47 16.55
CA GLU A 163 -3.79 2.96 17.82
C GLU A 163 -2.47 2.22 17.60
N LEU A 164 -2.41 1.43 16.54
CA LEU A 164 -1.19 0.71 16.17
C LEU A 164 -0.09 1.69 15.75
N ALA A 165 -0.40 2.63 14.84
CA ALA A 165 0.55 3.66 14.39
C ALA A 165 1.09 4.50 15.55
N GLU A 166 0.25 4.79 16.55
CA GLU A 166 0.64 5.52 17.76
C GLU A 166 1.58 4.72 18.65
N ALA A 167 1.34 3.43 18.80
CA ALA A 167 2.17 2.55 19.61
C ALA A 167 3.56 2.35 18.99
N VAL A 168 3.63 2.22 17.66
CA VAL A 168 4.89 1.93 16.95
C VAL A 168 5.62 3.18 16.44
N LYS A 169 4.96 4.34 16.45
CA LYS A 169 5.49 5.63 15.95
C LYS A 169 6.00 5.57 14.51
N LEU A 170 5.36 4.76 13.67
CA LEU A 170 5.70 4.60 12.25
C LEU A 170 4.70 5.35 11.35
N PRO A 171 5.14 5.85 10.19
CA PRO A 171 4.25 6.47 9.21
C PRO A 171 3.20 5.50 8.67
N MET A 172 2.11 6.01 8.11
CA MET A 172 1.00 5.20 7.60
C MET A 172 0.99 5.15 6.06
N PHE A 173 0.70 3.98 5.51
CA PHE A 173 0.46 3.79 4.08
C PHE A 173 -1.05 3.64 3.84
N LEU A 174 -1.67 4.70 3.31
CA LEU A 174 -3.11 4.92 3.30
C LEU A 174 -3.75 4.58 1.95
N HIS A 175 -4.88 3.88 1.98
CA HIS A 175 -5.74 3.60 0.82
C HIS A 175 -6.93 4.56 0.78
N MET A 176 -7.26 5.10 -0.39
CA MET A 176 -8.52 5.83 -0.56
C MET A 176 -9.15 5.61 -1.93
N ARG A 177 -10.47 5.37 -1.94
CA ARG A 177 -11.29 5.39 -3.16
C ARG A 177 -12.74 5.76 -2.87
N ALA A 178 -13.23 6.86 -3.46
CA ALA A 178 -14.59 7.38 -3.28
C ALA A 178 -14.94 7.69 -1.81
N VAL A 179 -13.97 8.21 -1.04
CA VAL A 179 -14.01 8.29 0.44
C VAL A 179 -13.45 9.61 0.99
N GLY A 180 -13.18 10.59 0.12
CA GLY A 180 -12.45 11.81 0.43
C GLY A 180 -12.85 12.48 1.75
N GLU A 181 -14.15 12.68 1.98
CA GLU A 181 -14.67 13.33 3.19
C GLU A 181 -14.41 12.51 4.46
N ASP A 182 -14.95 11.28 4.54
CA ASP A 182 -14.83 10.40 5.71
C ASP A 182 -13.36 10.07 6.04
N LEU A 183 -12.51 9.88 5.01
CA LEU A 183 -11.09 9.62 5.23
C LEU A 183 -10.36 10.85 5.78
N CYS A 184 -10.61 12.04 5.23
CA CYS A 184 -10.04 13.28 5.74
C CYS A 184 -10.50 13.57 7.17
N GLU A 185 -11.77 13.32 7.50
CA GLU A 185 -12.30 13.50 8.84
C GLU A 185 -11.59 12.61 9.86
N ILE A 186 -11.52 11.29 9.60
CA ILE A 186 -10.85 10.33 10.48
C ILE A 186 -9.36 10.68 10.63
N MET A 187 -8.68 11.04 9.53
CA MET A 187 -7.29 11.46 9.59
C MET A 187 -7.09 12.71 10.45
N THR A 188 -7.95 13.73 10.27
CA THR A 188 -7.88 14.98 11.03
C THR A 188 -7.97 14.72 12.53
N GLN A 189 -8.89 13.84 12.94
CA GLN A 189 -9.07 13.45 14.35
C GLN A 189 -7.85 12.72 14.93
N ASN A 190 -7.06 12.05 14.08
CA ASN A 190 -5.95 11.20 14.49
C ASN A 190 -4.55 11.74 14.13
N LEU A 191 -4.41 13.01 13.68
CA LEU A 191 -3.11 13.60 13.27
C LEU A 191 -2.00 13.50 14.34
N HIS A 192 -2.36 13.56 15.61
CA HIS A 192 -1.42 13.48 16.72
C HIS A 192 -0.87 12.06 16.97
N ARG A 193 -1.47 11.05 16.33
CA ARG A 193 -1.23 9.63 16.62
C ARG A 193 -0.22 8.98 15.68
N PHE A 194 0.17 9.65 14.59
CA PHE A 194 1.10 9.09 13.62
C PHE A 194 2.01 10.18 13.06
N PRO A 195 3.25 9.86 12.63
CA PRO A 195 4.24 10.86 12.23
C PRO A 195 4.08 11.40 10.81
N GLY A 196 3.14 10.85 10.01
CA GLY A 196 2.94 11.19 8.60
C GLY A 196 2.60 9.95 7.76
N GLY A 197 2.36 10.12 6.46
CA GLY A 197 1.96 8.99 5.62
C GLY A 197 1.87 9.27 4.13
N VAL A 198 1.62 8.22 3.37
CA VAL A 198 1.43 8.27 1.91
C VAL A 198 0.06 7.73 1.58
N THR A 199 -0.75 8.50 0.86
CA THR A 199 -2.05 8.05 0.35
C THR A 199 -1.90 7.53 -1.07
N HIS A 200 -1.97 6.22 -1.27
CA HIS A 200 -1.81 5.60 -2.59
C HIS A 200 -3.13 5.55 -3.38
N SER A 201 -3.01 5.56 -4.72
CA SER A 201 -4.12 5.45 -5.67
C SER A 201 -5.21 6.50 -5.50
N PHE A 202 -4.79 7.76 -5.31
CA PHE A 202 -5.72 8.89 -5.16
C PHE A 202 -6.68 8.99 -6.34
N THR A 203 -7.98 8.89 -6.06
CA THR A 203 -9.05 8.87 -7.07
C THR A 203 -10.15 9.91 -6.85
N ASP A 204 -10.06 10.70 -5.79
CA ASP A 204 -11.07 11.66 -5.36
C ASP A 204 -10.82 13.09 -5.91
N SER A 205 -11.52 14.10 -5.39
CA SER A 205 -11.59 15.44 -5.97
C SER A 205 -10.31 16.28 -5.75
N ALA A 206 -10.12 17.36 -6.52
CA ALA A 206 -9.01 18.28 -6.28
C ALA A 206 -9.07 18.92 -4.87
N GLU A 207 -10.27 19.08 -4.32
CA GLU A 207 -10.48 19.58 -2.96
C GLU A 207 -9.99 18.55 -1.92
N ASP A 208 -10.28 17.26 -2.11
CA ASP A 208 -9.79 16.19 -1.23
C ASP A 208 -8.26 16.07 -1.28
N ARG A 209 -7.67 16.26 -2.47
CA ARG A 209 -6.21 16.35 -2.65
C ARG A 209 -5.64 17.49 -1.80
N ASP A 210 -6.19 18.69 -1.93
CA ASP A 210 -5.68 19.87 -1.24
C ASP A 210 -5.84 19.76 0.27
N ARG A 211 -6.94 19.13 0.74
CA ARG A 211 -7.13 18.78 2.14
C ARG A 211 -6.07 17.79 2.63
N LEU A 212 -5.81 16.71 1.89
CA LEU A 212 -4.76 15.74 2.26
C LEU A 212 -3.36 16.37 2.29
N LEU A 213 -3.05 17.23 1.33
CA LEU A 213 -1.76 17.92 1.25
C LEU A 213 -1.61 19.06 2.28
N SER A 214 -2.71 19.51 2.89
CA SER A 214 -2.67 20.47 4.00
C SER A 214 -2.03 19.88 5.26
N PHE A 215 -1.98 18.56 5.39
CA PHE A 215 -1.32 17.88 6.50
C PHE A 215 0.21 17.88 6.31
N GLU A 216 0.92 18.37 7.32
CA GLU A 216 2.34 18.78 7.24
C GLU A 216 3.33 17.64 6.88
N LYS A 217 2.89 16.38 6.82
CA LYS A 217 3.71 15.19 6.50
C LYS A 217 2.96 14.12 5.69
N MET A 218 2.01 14.55 4.85
CA MET A 218 1.29 13.67 3.92
C MET A 218 1.80 13.79 2.49
N PHE A 219 1.77 12.67 1.77
CA PHE A 219 2.12 12.56 0.36
C PHE A 219 1.01 11.84 -0.42
N ILE A 220 0.86 12.14 -1.71
CA ILE A 220 -0.15 11.50 -2.58
C ILE A 220 0.53 10.64 -3.64
N GLY A 221 0.21 9.36 -3.68
CA GLY A 221 0.62 8.37 -4.68
C GLY A 221 -0.33 8.32 -5.88
N SER A 222 0.16 8.60 -7.11
CA SER A 222 -0.65 8.52 -8.34
C SER A 222 -0.35 7.24 -9.13
N SER A 223 -1.29 6.28 -9.16
CA SER A 223 -1.14 5.07 -9.98
C SER A 223 -1.12 5.41 -11.49
N PHE A 224 -0.03 5.02 -12.18
CA PHE A 224 0.20 5.24 -13.62
C PHE A 224 -0.97 4.77 -14.53
N LEU A 225 -1.75 3.78 -14.07
CA LEU A 225 -2.83 3.13 -14.81
C LEU A 225 -3.93 4.09 -15.32
N ARG A 226 -4.18 5.23 -14.64
CA ARG A 226 -5.24 6.18 -15.01
C ARG A 226 -4.79 7.43 -15.76
N ILE A 227 -3.51 7.81 -15.68
CA ILE A 227 -2.96 8.88 -16.53
C ILE A 227 -3.16 8.47 -18.00
N LEU A 228 -2.90 7.21 -18.33
CA LEU A 228 -3.15 6.68 -19.67
C LEU A 228 -4.64 6.64 -20.03
N THR A 229 -5.53 6.22 -19.12
CA THR A 229 -6.98 6.15 -19.40
C THR A 229 -7.62 7.54 -19.58
N ARG A 230 -7.17 8.55 -18.84
CA ARG A 230 -7.63 9.94 -18.99
C ARG A 230 -6.98 10.66 -20.18
N LEU A 231 -5.74 10.33 -20.54
CA LEU A 231 -5.07 10.89 -21.73
C LEU A 231 -5.61 10.30 -23.04
N LEU A 232 -6.10 9.06 -23.04
CA LEU A 232 -6.68 8.38 -24.22
C LEU A 232 -8.15 8.75 -24.47
N MET A 233 -8.89 9.27 -23.48
CA MET A 233 -10.26 9.77 -23.65
C MET A 233 -10.27 11.30 -23.86
N ARG A 234 -10.24 11.70 -25.13
CA ARG A 234 -10.10 13.08 -25.65
C ARG A 234 -11.06 14.14 -25.06
N SER A 235 -10.59 15.39 -25.20
CA SER A 235 -11.35 16.65 -25.42
C SER A 235 -12.04 17.33 -24.23
N LEU A 236 -11.25 17.85 -23.28
CA LEU A 236 -11.56 19.11 -22.61
C LEU A 236 -10.26 19.86 -22.35
N ARG A 237 -10.21 21.15 -22.70
CA ARG A 237 -9.13 22.06 -22.27
C ARG A 237 -9.16 22.11 -20.75
N VAL A 238 -8.28 21.37 -20.10
CA VAL A 238 -7.98 21.58 -18.68
C VAL A 238 -6.74 22.45 -18.61
N VAL A 239 -6.97 23.68 -18.16
CA VAL A 239 -5.93 24.60 -17.69
C VAL A 239 -5.20 23.90 -16.55
N LEU A 240 -3.98 23.42 -16.81
CA LEU A 240 -3.03 23.17 -15.73
C LEU A 240 -2.57 24.55 -15.23
N PRO A 241 -2.91 24.97 -13.99
CA PRO A 241 -2.39 26.22 -13.46
C PRO A 241 -0.87 26.10 -13.35
N SER A 242 -0.17 27.17 -13.70
CA SER A 242 1.29 27.33 -13.72
C SER A 242 1.98 27.25 -12.34
N ARG A 243 1.39 26.57 -11.36
CA ARG A 243 1.86 26.47 -9.96
C ARG A 243 2.09 25.02 -9.49
N ILE A 244 2.60 24.15 -10.35
CA ILE A 244 3.03 22.78 -9.97
C ILE A 244 4.46 22.78 -9.40
N ALA A 245 4.81 23.78 -8.59
CA ALA A 245 6.17 23.89 -8.03
C ALA A 245 6.30 23.28 -6.62
N ASP A 246 5.19 23.07 -5.89
CA ASP A 246 5.23 22.72 -4.46
C ASP A 246 4.39 21.48 -4.08
N VAL A 247 3.98 20.65 -5.04
CA VAL A 247 3.05 19.54 -4.76
C VAL A 247 3.82 18.27 -4.37
N ARG A 248 3.60 17.77 -3.15
CA ARG A 248 4.16 16.52 -2.60
C ARG A 248 3.47 15.27 -3.21
N VAL A 249 3.63 15.09 -4.53
CA VAL A 249 3.15 13.91 -5.26
C VAL A 249 4.27 12.89 -5.37
N ILE A 250 4.01 11.66 -4.95
CA ILE A 250 4.84 10.48 -5.18
C ILE A 250 4.24 9.74 -6.39
N PHE A 251 5.06 9.40 -7.38
CA PHE A 251 4.63 8.62 -8.54
C PHE A 251 4.91 7.14 -8.31
#